data_AF-A0A6N0HZL1-F1
#
_entry.id   AF-A0A6N0HZL1-F1
#
_cell.length_a   1.000
_cell.length_b   1.000
_cell.length_c   1.000
_cell.angle_alpha   90.00
_cell.angle_beta   90.00
_cell.angle_gamma   90.00
#
_symmetry.space_group_name_H-M   'P 1'
#
loop_
_entity.id
_entity.type
_entity.pdbx_description
1 polymer ?
#
loop_
_entity_poly.entity_id
_entity_poly.type
_entity_poly.pdbx_seq_one_letter_code
_entity_poly.pdbx_strand_id
1 'polypeptide(L)'
;MNNMSMKNKFALVCSILALAVIVQGIIIFTGSNSIINESKQIANNEIPILNKAHQLKLSVVQVQQWLTDISATRALDGLNDGFDEAEANAALFKQLLSELKELDTENRAYTNRCCLPLSLITQSERRWHRPILMMDLLAATR
;
A
#
# COMPACT_ATOMS: atom_id res chain seq x y z
N MET A 1 -22.43 49.62 -45.22
CA MET A 1 -21.25 48.97 -44.60
C MET A 1 -20.33 50.06 -44.06
N ASN A 2 -20.36 50.32 -42.75
CA ASN A 2 -19.54 51.37 -42.15
C ASN A 2 -18.06 51.02 -42.30
N ASN A 3 -17.31 51.85 -43.03
CA ASN A 3 -15.88 51.66 -43.24
C ASN A 3 -15.14 52.06 -41.96
N MET A 4 -14.92 51.10 -41.07
CA MET A 4 -14.18 51.34 -39.83
C MET A 4 -12.72 51.68 -40.13
N SER A 5 -12.21 52.71 -39.46
CA SER A 5 -10.80 53.10 -39.51
C SER A 5 -9.87 51.92 -39.19
N MET A 6 -8.69 51.89 -39.80
CA MET A 6 -7.68 50.85 -39.59
C MET A 6 -7.30 50.66 -38.12
N LYS A 7 -7.36 51.73 -37.31
CA LYS A 7 -7.12 51.69 -35.87
C LYS A 7 -8.19 50.87 -35.12
N ASN A 8 -9.46 50.97 -35.53
CA ASN A 8 -10.57 50.25 -34.91
C ASN A 8 -10.52 48.75 -35.22
N LYS A 9 -10.07 48.38 -36.43
CA LYS A 9 -9.88 46.97 -36.80
C LYS A 9 -8.79 46.31 -35.95
N PHE A 10 -7.68 47.02 -35.72
CA PHE A 10 -6.58 46.54 -34.88
C PHE A 10 -7.01 46.43 -33.40
N ALA A 11 -7.73 47.44 -32.89
CA ALA A 11 -8.28 47.42 -31.53
C ALA A 11 -9.26 46.25 -31.31
N LEU A 12 -10.07 45.92 -32.31
CA LEU A 12 -11.03 44.81 -32.25
C LEU A 12 -10.31 43.45 -32.12
N VAL A 13 -9.25 43.22 -32.90
CA VAL A 13 -8.46 41.97 -32.82
C VAL A 13 -7.77 41.86 -31.46
N CYS A 14 -7.15 42.94 -30.97
CA CYS A 14 -6.54 42.96 -29.63
C CYS A 14 -7.57 42.71 -28.53
N SER A 15 -8.78 43.26 -28.66
CA SER A 15 -9.85 43.05 -27.68
C SER A 15 -10.33 41.60 -27.66
N ILE A 16 -10.44 40.94 -28.82
CA ILE A 16 -10.78 39.51 -28.90
C ILE A 16 -9.68 38.64 -28.26
N LEU A 17 -8.41 38.94 -28.52
CA LEU A 17 -7.29 38.22 -27.91
C LEU A 17 -7.25 38.40 -26.39
N ALA A 18 -7.48 39.62 -25.90
CA ALA A 18 -7.58 39.88 -24.46
C ALA A 18 -8.74 39.10 -23.82
N LEU A 19 -9.90 39.05 -24.49
CA LEU A 19 -11.04 38.27 -24.04
C LEU A 19 -10.72 36.78 -23.97
N ALA A 20 -10.02 36.23 -24.98
CA ALA A 20 -9.63 34.82 -25.01
C ALA A 20 -8.70 34.45 -23.83
N VAL A 21 -7.77 35.32 -23.46
CA VAL A 21 -6.88 35.12 -22.29
C VAL A 21 -7.69 35.16 -20.99
N ILE A 22 -8.64 36.08 -20.85
CA ILE A 22 -9.50 36.16 -19.67
C ILE A 22 -10.34 34.89 -19.52
N VAL A 23 -10.95 34.40 -20.60
CA VAL A 23 -11.74 33.16 -20.60
C VAL A 23 -10.87 31.96 -20.21
N GLN A 24 -9.66 31.84 -20.76
CA GLN A 24 -8.72 30.78 -20.37
C GLN A 24 -8.35 30.87 -18.88
N GLY A 25 -8.11 32.07 -18.36
CA GLY A 25 -7.83 32.28 -16.93
C GLY A 25 -8.98 31.82 -16.03
N ILE A 26 -10.24 32.10 -16.42
CA ILE A 26 -11.43 31.66 -15.68
C ILE A 26 -11.56 30.14 -15.69
N ILE A 27 -11.32 29.50 -16.83
CA ILE A 27 -11.35 28.02 -16.94
C ILE A 27 -10.28 27.40 -16.04
N ILE A 28 -9.06 27.94 -16.04
CA ILE A 28 -7.97 27.45 -15.17
C ILE A 28 -8.31 27.64 -13.70
N PHE A 29 -8.82 28.83 -13.33
CA PHE A 29 -9.15 29.15 -11.94
C PHE A 29 -10.27 28.26 -11.39
N THR A 30 -11.27 27.95 -12.22
CA THR A 30 -12.38 27.06 -11.83
C THR A 30 -11.96 25.58 -11.80
N GLY A 31 -11.09 25.14 -12.70
CA GLY A 31 -10.53 23.78 -12.70
C GLY A 31 -9.54 23.49 -11.57
N SER A 32 -8.87 24.52 -11.05
CA SER A 32 -7.84 24.39 -10.00
C SER A 32 -8.37 23.73 -8.71
N ASN A 33 -9.62 24.02 -8.32
CA ASN A 33 -10.22 23.43 -7.11
C ASN A 33 -10.47 21.91 -7.26
N SER A 34 -10.81 21.44 -8.46
CA SER A 34 -11.02 20.01 -8.72
C SER A 34 -9.68 19.25 -8.72
N ILE A 35 -8.63 19.85 -9.31
CA ILE A 35 -7.27 19.28 -9.33
C ILE A 35 -6.72 19.14 -7.91
N ILE A 36 -6.91 20.14 -7.05
CA ILE A 36 -6.46 20.10 -5.66
C ILE A 36 -7.22 19.02 -4.86
N ASN A 37 -8.50 18.81 -5.12
CA ASN A 37 -9.30 17.80 -4.42
C ASN A 37 -8.96 16.38 -4.87
N GLU A 38 -8.75 16.15 -6.17
CA GLU A 38 -8.27 14.86 -6.70
C GLU A 38 -6.86 14.54 -6.21
N SER A 39 -5.97 15.54 -6.22
CA SER A 39 -4.60 15.39 -5.67
C SER A 39 -4.61 15.01 -4.18
N LYS A 40 -5.54 15.59 -3.39
CA LYS A 40 -5.74 15.21 -1.98
C LYS A 40 -6.27 13.80 -1.81
N GLN A 41 -7.15 13.31 -2.70
CA GLN A 41 -7.65 11.94 -2.63
C GLN A 41 -6.52 10.92 -2.89
N ILE A 42 -5.69 11.15 -3.91
CA ILE A 42 -4.52 10.32 -4.20
C ILE A 42 -3.53 10.33 -3.03
N ALA A 43 -3.21 11.51 -2.51
CA ALA A 43 -2.25 11.65 -1.42
C ALA A 43 -2.74 11.02 -0.09
N ASN A 44 -4.04 11.10 0.20
CA ASN A 44 -4.58 10.66 1.50
C ASN A 44 -5.14 9.24 1.49
N ASN A 45 -5.51 8.67 0.34
CA ASN A 45 -6.03 7.29 0.27
C ASN A 45 -5.08 6.37 -0.48
N GLU A 46 -4.67 6.71 -1.70
CA GLU A 46 -3.92 5.78 -2.54
C GLU A 46 -2.50 5.54 -2.04
N ILE A 47 -1.78 6.59 -1.61
CA ILE A 47 -0.42 6.46 -1.08
C ILE A 47 -0.40 5.59 0.20
N PRO A 48 -1.27 5.80 1.21
CA PRO A 48 -1.32 4.92 2.37
C PRO A 48 -1.67 3.47 2.03
N ILE A 49 -2.64 3.24 1.14
CA ILE A 49 -3.02 1.88 0.70
C ILE A 49 -1.82 1.18 0.04
N LEU A 50 -1.14 1.86 -0.89
CA LEU A 50 0.03 1.32 -1.57
C LEU A 50 1.16 0.99 -0.59
N ASN A 51 1.46 1.89 0.34
CA ASN A 51 2.49 1.68 1.35
C ASN A 51 2.16 0.50 2.27
N LYS A 52 0.90 0.38 2.73
CA LYS A 52 0.44 -0.74 3.55
C LYS A 52 0.49 -2.07 2.79
N ALA A 53 0.06 -2.10 1.54
CA ALA A 53 0.17 -3.27 0.67
C ALA A 53 1.64 -3.69 0.45
N HIS A 54 2.54 -2.72 0.29
CA HIS A 54 3.97 -2.98 0.18
C HIS A 54 4.55 -3.59 1.46
N GLN A 55 4.26 -3.00 2.63
CA GLN A 55 4.69 -3.54 3.92
C GLN A 55 4.11 -4.94 4.17
N LEU A 56 2.85 -5.17 3.78
CA LEU A 56 2.21 -6.48 3.88
C LEU A 56 3.01 -7.52 3.08
N LYS A 57 3.39 -7.20 1.83
CA LYS A 57 4.26 -8.06 1.02
C LYS A 57 5.62 -8.32 1.69
N LEU A 58 6.25 -7.28 2.25
CA LEU A 58 7.55 -7.43 2.93
C LEU A 58 7.46 -8.34 4.15
N SER A 59 6.42 -8.21 4.98
CA SER A 59 6.24 -9.07 6.16
C SER A 59 6.19 -10.56 5.79
N VAL A 60 5.60 -10.89 4.64
CA VAL A 60 5.56 -12.27 4.12
C VAL A 60 6.93 -12.77 3.71
N VAL A 61 7.68 -11.93 2.99
CA VAL A 61 9.06 -12.26 2.57
C VAL A 61 9.94 -12.48 3.81
N GLN A 62 9.77 -11.68 4.86
CA GLN A 62 10.52 -11.83 6.11
C GLN A 62 10.18 -13.13 6.84
N VAL A 63 8.91 -13.50 6.94
CA VAL A 63 8.51 -14.82 7.49
C VAL A 63 9.20 -15.93 6.69
N GLN A 64 9.12 -15.88 5.36
CA GLN A 64 9.74 -16.90 4.50
C GLN A 64 11.27 -16.95 4.66
N GLN A 65 11.92 -15.80 4.79
CA GLN A 65 13.36 -15.72 4.94
C GLN A 65 13.81 -16.37 6.26
N TRP A 66 13.19 -16.00 7.37
CA TRP A 66 13.53 -16.56 8.68
C TRP A 66 13.28 -18.07 8.73
N LEU A 67 12.16 -18.55 8.16
CA LEU A 67 11.90 -20.00 8.08
C LEU A 67 12.90 -20.74 7.18
N THR A 68 13.36 -20.10 6.11
CA THR A 68 14.38 -20.67 5.24
C THR A 68 15.71 -20.79 5.98
N ASP A 69 16.10 -19.77 6.74
CA ASP A 69 17.32 -19.79 7.55
C ASP A 69 17.25 -20.85 8.66
N ILE A 70 16.13 -20.92 9.38
CA ILE A 70 15.85 -21.98 10.37
C ILE A 70 15.94 -23.37 9.73
N SER A 71 15.43 -23.55 8.51
CA SER A 71 15.50 -24.82 7.80
C SER A 71 16.93 -25.20 7.42
N ALA A 72 17.77 -24.21 7.11
CA ALA A 72 19.18 -24.40 6.76
C ALA A 72 20.02 -24.74 7.99
N THR A 73 19.71 -24.14 9.14
CA THR A 73 20.40 -24.38 10.42
C THR A 73 19.83 -25.56 11.20
N ARG A 74 18.75 -26.19 10.70
CA ARG A 74 18.03 -27.28 11.38
C ARG A 74 17.56 -26.91 12.79
N ALA A 75 17.30 -25.62 13.03
CA ALA A 75 16.96 -25.11 14.36
C ALA A 75 17.97 -25.55 15.46
N LEU A 76 19.28 -25.58 15.13
CA LEU A 76 20.34 -25.88 16.11
C LEU A 76 20.26 -24.90 17.30
N ASP A 77 20.39 -25.44 18.52
CA ASP A 77 20.32 -24.68 19.78
C ASP A 77 21.31 -23.51 19.79
N GLY A 78 20.79 -22.30 20.08
CA GLY A 78 21.57 -21.05 20.15
C GLY A 78 21.21 -19.98 19.12
N LEU A 79 20.28 -20.26 18.19
CA LEU A 79 19.80 -19.35 17.13
C LEU A 79 18.26 -19.16 17.17
N ASN A 80 17.71 -18.94 18.37
CA ASN A 80 16.26 -18.85 18.59
C ASN A 80 15.62 -17.53 18.14
N ASP A 81 16.42 -16.53 17.78
CA ASP A 81 15.97 -15.23 17.30
C ASP A 81 15.16 -15.33 15.99
N GLY A 82 15.49 -16.28 15.12
CA GLY A 82 14.77 -16.46 13.85
C GLY A 82 13.28 -16.83 14.02
N PHE A 83 12.91 -17.60 15.05
CA PHE A 83 11.50 -17.93 15.30
C PHE A 83 10.73 -16.73 15.84
N ASP A 84 11.33 -15.97 16.75
CA ASP A 84 10.74 -14.75 17.30
C ASP A 84 10.53 -13.69 16.21
N GLU A 85 11.51 -13.54 15.31
CA GLU A 85 11.42 -12.63 14.17
C GLU A 85 10.38 -13.08 13.15
N ALA A 86 10.28 -14.38 12.86
CA ALA A 86 9.21 -14.92 12.01
C ALA A 86 7.83 -14.67 12.64
N GLU A 87 7.66 -14.87 13.95
CA GLU A 87 6.41 -14.60 14.65
C GLU A 87 6.06 -13.11 14.65
N ALA A 88 7.03 -12.23 14.88
CA ALA A 88 6.85 -10.78 14.84
C ALA A 88 6.36 -10.33 13.46
N ASN A 89 6.96 -10.84 12.37
CA ASN A 89 6.56 -10.52 11.00
C ASN A 89 5.19 -11.12 10.65
N ALA A 90 4.84 -12.30 11.17
CA ALA A 90 3.52 -12.90 11.03
C ALA A 90 2.43 -12.11 11.77
N ALA A 91 2.74 -11.54 12.94
CA ALA A 91 1.85 -10.65 13.67
C ALA A 91 1.67 -9.33 12.91
N LEU A 92 2.76 -8.74 12.41
CA LEU A 92 2.73 -7.54 11.59
C LEU A 92 1.89 -7.74 10.32
N PHE A 93 2.01 -8.88 9.65
CA PHE A 93 1.17 -9.23 8.50
C PHE A 93 -0.32 -9.14 8.84
N LYS A 94 -0.75 -9.71 9.98
CA LYS A 94 -2.16 -9.69 10.41
C LYS A 94 -2.63 -8.29 10.73
N GLN A 95 -1.79 -7.49 11.38
CA GLN A 95 -2.09 -6.09 11.67
C GLN A 95 -2.27 -5.29 10.38
N LEU A 96 -1.30 -5.34 9.46
CA LEU A 96 -1.34 -4.64 8.18
C LEU A 96 -2.54 -5.08 7.34
N LEU A 97 -2.91 -6.36 7.39
CA LEU A 97 -4.08 -6.89 6.71
C LEU A 97 -5.39 -6.32 7.28
N SER A 98 -5.47 -6.08 8.60
CA SER A 98 -6.61 -5.42 9.23
C SER A 98 -6.69 -3.95 8.81
N GLU A 99 -5.58 -3.23 8.92
CA GLU A 99 -5.48 -1.82 8.54
C GLU A 99 -5.82 -1.60 7.07
N LEU A 100 -5.34 -2.47 6.17
CA LEU A 100 -5.64 -2.38 4.74
C LEU A 100 -7.12 -2.60 4.43
N LYS A 101 -7.81 -3.46 5.19
CA LYS A 101 -9.26 -3.67 5.04
C LYS A 101 -10.07 -2.47 5.52
N GLU A 102 -9.57 -1.75 6.51
CA GLU A 102 -10.20 -0.53 7.01
C GLU A 102 -9.98 0.66 6.05
N LEU A 103 -8.78 0.77 5.48
CA LEU A 103 -8.42 1.81 4.53
C LEU A 103 -9.08 1.62 3.15
N ASP A 104 -9.09 0.39 2.62
CA ASP A 104 -9.64 0.05 1.32
C ASP A 104 -10.95 -0.74 1.46
N THR A 105 -12.00 -0.02 1.87
CA THR A 105 -13.32 -0.62 2.10
C THR A 105 -13.97 -1.18 0.84
N GLU A 106 -13.64 -0.61 -0.33
CA GLU A 106 -14.13 -1.02 -1.65
C GLU A 106 -13.56 -2.39 -2.06
N ASN A 107 -12.26 -2.61 -1.88
CA ASN A 107 -11.61 -3.86 -2.28
C ASN A 107 -11.48 -4.90 -1.17
N ARG A 108 -12.19 -4.75 -0.03
CA ARG A 108 -12.15 -5.72 1.09
C ARG A 108 -12.35 -7.17 0.66
N ALA A 109 -13.24 -7.43 -0.30
CA ALA A 109 -13.48 -8.78 -0.82
C ALA A 109 -12.24 -9.37 -1.51
N TYR A 110 -11.54 -8.57 -2.30
CA TYR A 110 -10.28 -8.96 -2.94
C TYR A 110 -9.18 -9.20 -1.91
N THR A 111 -9.01 -8.27 -0.95
CA THR A 111 -8.03 -8.38 0.14
C THR A 111 -8.26 -9.64 0.97
N ASN A 112 -9.52 -9.97 1.29
CA ASN A 112 -9.87 -11.21 1.97
C ASN A 112 -9.48 -12.44 1.15
N ARG A 113 -9.72 -12.44 -0.16
CA ARG A 113 -9.48 -13.60 -1.03
C ARG A 113 -7.99 -13.84 -1.30
N CYS A 114 -7.22 -12.80 -1.57
CA CYS A 114 -5.79 -12.90 -1.85
C CYS A 114 -4.97 -13.25 -0.59
N CYS A 115 -5.35 -12.72 0.58
CA CYS A 115 -4.55 -12.88 1.79
C CYS A 115 -5.01 -14.03 2.69
N LEU A 116 -6.15 -14.68 2.40
CA LEU A 116 -6.63 -15.84 3.16
C LEU A 116 -5.60 -16.99 3.23
N PRO A 117 -5.03 -17.47 2.11
CA PRO A 117 -4.09 -18.58 2.12
C PRO A 117 -2.83 -18.26 2.94
N LEU A 118 -2.42 -16.99 2.92
CA LEU A 118 -1.21 -16.50 3.57
C LEU A 118 -1.40 -16.34 5.08
N SER A 119 -2.60 -15.93 5.51
CA SER A 119 -2.97 -15.96 6.93
C SER A 119 -2.97 -17.38 7.50
N LEU A 120 -3.31 -18.38 6.69
CA LEU A 120 -3.30 -19.80 7.08
C LEU A 120 -1.88 -20.36 7.21
N ILE A 121 -0.93 -19.91 6.38
CA ILE A 121 0.50 -20.29 6.49
C ILE A 121 1.04 -19.84 7.86
N THR A 122 0.84 -18.56 8.22
CA THR A 122 1.25 -18.05 9.55
C THR A 122 0.55 -18.73 10.73
N GLN A 123 -0.63 -19.31 10.53
CA GLN A 123 -1.38 -20.00 11.58
C GLN A 123 -0.97 -21.47 11.72
N SER A 124 -0.61 -22.12 10.61
CA SER A 124 -0.06 -23.47 10.60
C SER A 124 1.30 -23.55 11.29
N GLU A 125 2.03 -22.44 11.37
CA GLU A 125 3.37 -22.42 11.97
C GLU A 125 3.42 -22.41 13.49
N ARG A 126 2.36 -21.90 14.17
CA ARG A 126 2.18 -22.10 15.62
C ARG A 126 2.09 -23.58 16.02
N ARG A 127 1.87 -24.49 15.06
CA ARG A 127 1.87 -25.94 15.29
C ARG A 127 3.29 -26.53 15.34
N TRP A 128 4.31 -25.89 14.74
CA TRP A 128 5.70 -26.34 14.77
C TRP A 128 6.43 -26.11 16.10
N HIS A 129 5.88 -25.29 17.00
CA HIS A 129 6.36 -25.18 18.39
C HIS A 129 6.11 -26.45 19.23
N ARG A 130 5.15 -27.32 18.84
CA ARG A 130 4.87 -28.57 19.57
C ARG A 130 5.85 -29.73 19.33
N PRO A 131 6.36 -29.98 18.10
CA PRO A 131 7.34 -31.04 17.89
C PRO A 131 8.70 -30.80 18.54
N ILE A 132 9.12 -29.55 18.77
CA ILE A 132 10.36 -29.23 19.52
C ILE A 132 10.23 -29.71 20.98
N LEU A 133 9.13 -29.35 21.64
CA LEU A 133 8.82 -29.80 23.01
C LEU A 133 8.67 -31.32 23.14
N MET A 134 8.30 -32.02 22.06
CA MET A 134 8.15 -33.47 22.03
C MET A 134 9.47 -34.20 21.72
N MET A 135 10.40 -33.56 21.01
CA MET A 135 11.78 -34.03 20.85
C MET A 135 12.57 -33.85 22.16
N ASP A 136 12.34 -32.77 22.91
CA ASP A 136 12.92 -32.58 24.25
C ASP A 136 12.44 -33.63 25.25
N LEU A 137 11.15 -34.01 25.20
CA LEU A 137 10.58 -35.08 26.03
C LEU A 137 11.15 -36.46 25.70
N LEU A 138 11.49 -36.72 24.43
CA LEU A 138 12.14 -37.97 23.99
C LEU A 138 13.65 -37.99 24.29
N ALA A 139 14.31 -36.83 24.26
CA ALA A 139 15.71 -36.66 24.66
C ALA A 139 15.92 -36.76 26.19
N ALA A 140 14.92 -36.37 26.99
CA ALA A 140 14.96 -36.49 28.45
C ALA A 140 14.66 -37.91 28.98
N THR A 141 14.20 -38.83 28.12
CA THR A 141 13.97 -40.26 28.45
C THR A 141 15.10 -41.18 27.98
N ARG A 142 16.29 -40.66 27.66
CA ARG A 142 17.45 -41.45 27.25
C ARG A 142 18.67 -41.20 28.12
#